data_AF-A0A3M3Z9C6-F1
#
_entry.id   AF-A0A3M3Z9C6-F1
#
_cell.length_a   1.000
_cell.length_b   1.000
_cell.length_c   1.000
_cell.angle_alpha   90.00
_cell.angle_beta   90.00
_cell.angle_gamma   90.00
#
_symmetry.space_group_name_H-M   'P 1'
#
loop_
_entity.id
_entity.type
_entity.pdbx_description
1 polymer ?
#
loop_
_entity_poly.entity_id
_entity_poly.type
_entity_poly.pdbx_seq_one_letter_code
_entity_poly.pdbx_strand_id
1 'polypeptide(L)'
;MLYLAASMDTAIAEVRHHQEMYWSKVQGLNYERFVFRGLTCEFDEVGVLDATVLSLTDAIYAPNDYSASRALGREVRKAKASGLRYRSVRSPGDTCWALTTPRHVDSIIQSSHYEMVWNKKITSVNKLVASA
;
A
#
# COMPACT_ATOMS: atom_id res chain seq x y z
N MET A 1 -1.28 3.17 11.54
CA MET A 1 -1.17 3.81 10.21
C MET A 1 -2.05 3.04 9.27
N LEU A 2 -2.85 3.73 8.47
CA LEU A 2 -3.59 3.16 7.34
C LEU A 2 -2.85 3.55 6.06
N TYR A 3 -2.54 2.58 5.20
CA TYR A 3 -1.91 2.82 3.91
C TYR A 3 -2.94 2.74 2.81
N LEU A 4 -2.96 3.74 1.93
CA LEU A 4 -3.90 3.90 0.83
C LEU A 4 -3.12 4.17 -0.45
N ALA A 5 -3.75 3.89 -1.59
CA ALA A 5 -3.21 4.19 -2.90
C ALA A 5 -4.29 4.82 -3.79
N ALA A 6 -3.86 5.58 -4.80
CA ALA A 6 -4.77 6.40 -5.61
C ALA A 6 -5.69 5.55 -6.49
N SER A 7 -5.25 4.34 -6.80
CA SER A 7 -6.02 3.36 -7.54
C SER A 7 -5.92 1.99 -6.89
N MET A 8 -6.88 1.13 -7.22
CA MET A 8 -6.86 -0.26 -6.81
C MET A 8 -5.64 -1.01 -7.40
N ASP A 9 -5.23 -0.67 -8.62
CA ASP A 9 -4.07 -1.30 -9.27
C ASP A 9 -2.77 -0.96 -8.53
N THR A 10 -2.61 0.30 -8.10
CA THR A 10 -1.49 0.73 -7.25
C THR A 10 -1.51 -0.02 -5.90
N ALA A 11 -2.68 -0.13 -5.25
CA ALA A 11 -2.83 -0.85 -3.99
C ALA A 11 -2.43 -2.33 -4.14
N ILE A 12 -2.86 -2.97 -5.23
CA ILE A 12 -2.49 -4.35 -5.56
C ILE A 12 -0.99 -4.49 -5.79
N ALA A 13 -0.36 -3.55 -6.50
CA ALA A 13 1.09 -3.58 -6.74
C ALA A 13 1.89 -3.52 -5.42
N GLU A 14 1.50 -2.65 -4.49
CA GLU A 14 2.10 -2.54 -3.16
C GLU A 14 1.90 -3.84 -2.34
N VAL A 15 0.65 -4.31 -2.25
CA VAL A 15 0.31 -5.54 -1.52
C VAL A 15 1.05 -6.75 -2.10
N ARG A 16 1.05 -6.91 -3.42
CA ARG A 16 1.76 -8.00 -4.11
C ARG A 16 3.24 -8.03 -3.73
N HIS A 17 3.91 -6.88 -3.81
CA HIS A 17 5.33 -6.79 -3.49
C HIS A 17 5.62 -7.19 -2.04
N HIS A 18 4.86 -6.66 -1.09
CA HIS A 18 5.07 -6.96 0.33
C HIS A 18 4.71 -8.40 0.68
N GLN A 19 3.65 -8.95 0.08
CA GLN A 19 3.27 -10.35 0.28
C GLN A 19 4.31 -11.30 -0.32
N GLU A 20 4.86 -11.02 -1.51
CA GLU A 20 5.92 -11.84 -2.09
C GLU A 20 7.18 -11.89 -1.20
N MET A 21 7.61 -10.74 -0.67
CA MET A 21 8.73 -10.68 0.28
C MET A 21 8.44 -11.37 1.61
N TYR A 22 7.20 -11.34 2.08
CA TYR A 22 6.79 -12.03 3.30
C TYR A 22 6.73 -13.55 3.08
N TRP A 23 5.99 -14.00 2.06
CA TRP A 23 5.77 -15.41 1.73
C TRP A 23 7.04 -16.15 1.32
N SER A 24 8.00 -15.49 0.67
CA SER A 24 9.31 -16.07 0.37
C SER A 24 10.11 -16.49 1.62
N LYS A 25 9.74 -15.99 2.81
CA LYS A 25 10.37 -16.35 4.09
C LYS A 25 9.58 -17.40 4.88
N VAL A 26 8.41 -17.81 4.40
CA VAL A 26 7.56 -18.80 5.08
C VAL A 26 7.97 -20.21 4.64
N GLN A 27 8.53 -20.98 5.57
CA GLN A 27 8.91 -22.37 5.32
C GLN A 27 7.67 -23.24 5.09
N GLY A 28 7.73 -24.12 4.09
CA GLY A 28 6.64 -25.05 3.76
C GLY A 28 5.51 -24.46 2.91
N LEU A 29 5.57 -23.18 2.55
CA LEU A 29 4.59 -22.54 1.70
C LEU A 29 4.77 -22.97 0.23
N ASN A 30 3.93 -23.90 -0.23
CA ASN A 30 4.05 -24.52 -1.56
C ASN A 30 3.18 -23.81 -2.61
N TYR A 31 2.13 -24.46 -3.08
CA TYR A 31 1.13 -23.88 -3.96
C TYR A 31 -0.07 -23.48 -3.11
N GLU A 32 -0.37 -22.17 -3.07
CA GLU A 32 -1.45 -21.64 -2.25
C GLU A 32 -2.22 -20.56 -3.01
N ARG A 33 -3.50 -20.38 -2.64
CA ARG A 33 -4.37 -19.32 -3.16
C ARG A 33 -4.86 -18.47 -2.01
N PHE A 34 -4.52 -17.19 -2.03
CA PHE A 34 -4.90 -16.24 -1.00
C PHE A 34 -5.96 -15.28 -1.53
N VAL A 35 -7.07 -15.16 -0.81
CA VAL A 35 -8.15 -14.24 -1.14
C VAL A 35 -8.03 -12.96 -0.32
N PHE A 36 -8.10 -11.83 -1.02
CA PHE A 36 -8.04 -10.48 -0.49
C PHE A 36 -9.34 -9.74 -0.77
N ARG A 37 -9.64 -8.75 0.07
CA ARG A 37 -10.74 -7.81 -0.12
C ARG A 37 -10.14 -6.49 -0.61
N GLY A 38 -10.65 -5.98 -1.73
CA GLY A 38 -10.41 -4.62 -2.17
C GLY A 38 -11.27 -3.67 -1.34
N LEU A 39 -10.63 -2.67 -0.73
CA LEU A 39 -11.29 -1.65 0.06
C LEU A 39 -11.14 -0.29 -0.65
N THR A 40 -12.26 0.42 -0.80
CA THR A 40 -12.29 1.82 -1.24
C THR A 40 -12.52 2.69 -0.02
N CYS A 41 -11.75 3.78 0.08
CA CYS A 41 -11.74 4.66 1.24
C CYS A 41 -12.03 6.09 0.78
N GLU A 42 -12.97 6.75 1.44
CA GLU A 42 -13.19 8.20 1.33
C GLU A 42 -12.62 8.86 2.59
N PHE A 43 -11.84 9.92 2.40
CA PHE A 43 -11.16 10.60 3.49
C PHE A 43 -10.78 12.03 3.08
N ASP A 44 -10.54 12.87 4.08
CA ASP A 44 -10.03 14.23 3.92
C ASP A 44 -8.50 14.28 4.10
N GLU A 45 -7.81 15.02 3.24
CA GLU A 45 -6.36 15.27 3.32
C GLU A 45 -5.99 16.40 4.30
N VAL A 46 -6.93 16.95 5.08
CA VAL A 46 -6.64 17.96 6.12
C VAL A 46 -5.53 17.49 7.05
N GLY A 47 -4.44 18.26 7.10
CA GLY A 47 -3.26 17.99 7.95
C GLY A 47 -2.31 16.92 7.40
N VAL A 48 -2.51 16.44 6.17
CA VAL A 48 -1.60 15.51 5.49
C VAL A 48 -0.39 16.29 4.96
N LEU A 49 0.81 15.82 5.27
CA LEU A 49 2.05 16.37 4.73
C LEU A 49 2.30 15.83 3.32
N ASP A 50 2.95 16.63 2.46
CA ASP A 50 3.18 16.26 1.07
C ASP A 50 4.65 16.01 0.76
N ALA A 51 5.00 14.75 0.50
CA ALA A 51 6.31 14.33 0.02
C ALA A 51 6.37 14.16 -1.50
N THR A 52 5.27 14.37 -2.24
CA THR A 52 5.27 14.24 -3.72
C THR A 52 6.07 15.35 -4.41
N VAL A 53 6.36 16.43 -3.67
CA VAL A 53 7.25 17.54 -4.04
C VAL A 53 8.72 17.12 -4.11
N LEU A 54 9.09 16.02 -3.44
CA LEU A 54 10.46 15.48 -3.46
C LEU A 54 10.69 14.68 -4.75
N SER A 55 11.92 14.74 -5.26
CA SER A 55 12.34 13.93 -6.41
C SER A 55 12.25 12.44 -6.09
N LEU A 56 11.94 11.60 -7.09
CA LEU A 56 12.00 10.13 -6.95
C LEU A 56 13.41 9.61 -6.68
N THR A 57 14.45 10.43 -6.87
CA THR A 57 15.83 10.12 -6.48
C THR A 57 16.12 10.36 -5.00
N ASP A 58 15.18 10.95 -4.25
CA ASP A 58 15.30 11.14 -2.81
C ASP A 58 15.35 9.78 -2.09
N ALA A 59 16.14 9.70 -1.02
CA ALA A 59 16.33 8.48 -0.24
C ALA A 59 15.01 7.91 0.33
N ILE A 60 13.98 8.73 0.55
CA ILE A 60 12.67 8.25 1.00
C ILE A 60 11.99 7.32 -0.03
N TYR A 61 12.38 7.41 -1.30
CA TYR A 61 11.88 6.59 -2.39
C TYR A 61 12.80 5.42 -2.74
N ALA A 62 13.78 5.10 -1.89
CA ALA A 62 14.61 3.91 -2.06
C ALA A 62 13.73 2.63 -2.03
N PRO A 63 13.65 1.86 -3.13
CA PRO A 63 12.66 0.80 -3.24
C PRO A 63 12.95 -0.38 -2.31
N ASN A 64 14.22 -0.64 -1.96
CA ASN A 64 14.62 -1.79 -1.16
C ASN A 64 15.19 -1.40 0.21
N ASP A 65 15.29 -0.09 0.51
CA ASP A 65 15.77 0.42 1.79
C ASP A 65 14.74 1.39 2.38
N TYR A 66 14.02 0.92 3.39
CA TYR A 66 12.98 1.70 4.06
C TYR A 66 13.52 2.58 5.19
N SER A 67 14.83 2.73 5.36
CA SER A 67 15.42 3.44 6.51
C SER A 67 15.01 4.92 6.52
N ALA A 68 15.15 5.61 5.39
CA ALA A 68 14.79 7.03 5.25
C ALA A 68 13.27 7.24 5.33
N SER A 69 12.47 6.44 4.62
CA SER A 69 11.00 6.55 4.66
C SER A 69 10.42 6.23 6.04
N ARG A 70 11.00 5.27 6.78
CA ARG A 70 10.62 5.03 8.18
C ARG A 70 11.02 6.18 9.10
N ALA A 71 12.15 6.83 8.86
CA ALA A 71 12.55 8.02 9.61
C ALA A 71 11.55 9.16 9.39
N LEU A 72 11.21 9.46 8.14
CA LEU A 72 10.18 10.43 7.80
C LEU A 72 8.84 10.08 8.46
N GLY A 73 8.40 8.81 8.38
CA GLY A 73 7.17 8.37 9.03
C GLY A 73 7.14 8.57 10.56
N ARG A 74 8.30 8.53 11.24
CA ARG A 74 8.41 8.89 12.67
C ARG A 74 8.24 10.40 12.87
N GLU A 75 8.85 11.22 12.03
CA GLU A 75 8.73 12.68 12.12
C GLU A 75 7.29 13.14 11.83
N VAL A 76 6.60 12.56 10.84
CA VAL A 76 5.18 12.80 10.56
C VAL A 76 4.32 12.54 11.81
N ARG A 77 4.57 11.42 12.51
CA ARG A 77 3.86 11.10 13.76
C ARG A 77 4.19 12.09 14.89
N LYS A 78 5.47 12.46 15.06
CA LYS A 78 5.90 13.45 16.07
C LYS A 78 5.28 14.82 15.83
N ALA A 79 5.16 15.23 14.57
CA ALA A 79 4.50 16.47 14.17
C ALA A 79 2.97 16.43 14.37
N LYS A 80 2.39 15.30 14.78
CA LYS A 80 0.94 15.08 14.89
C LYS A 80 0.18 15.38 13.59
N ALA A 81 0.86 15.27 12.45
CA ALA A 81 0.23 15.36 11.13
C ALA A 81 -0.75 14.20 10.96
N SER A 82 -1.84 14.42 10.22
CA SER A 82 -2.89 13.41 10.02
C SER A 82 -2.46 12.30 9.04
N GLY A 83 -1.45 12.58 8.21
CA GLY A 83 -0.88 11.60 7.29
C GLY A 83 0.29 12.15 6.49
N LEU A 84 0.75 11.32 5.55
CA LEU A 84 1.76 11.66 4.56
C LEU A 84 1.28 11.19 3.18
N ARG A 85 1.28 12.09 2.19
CA ARG A 85 1.12 11.79 0.77
C ARG A 85 2.48 11.62 0.12
N TYR A 86 2.67 10.57 -0.68
CA TYR A 86 3.96 10.24 -1.29
C TYR A 86 3.78 9.49 -2.63
N ARG A 87 4.80 9.50 -3.49
CA ARG A 87 4.78 8.76 -4.76
C ARG A 87 4.96 7.25 -4.54
N SER A 88 4.25 6.41 -5.28
CA SER A 88 4.47 4.96 -5.22
C SER A 88 5.80 4.58 -5.88
N VAL A 89 6.53 3.66 -5.22
CA VAL A 89 7.74 3.01 -5.77
C VAL A 89 7.42 1.65 -6.41
N ARG A 90 6.13 1.27 -6.48
CA ARG A 90 5.61 0.04 -7.08
C ARG A 90 4.72 0.29 -8.29
N SER A 91 4.14 1.49 -8.39
CA SER A 91 3.45 1.99 -9.57
C SER A 91 3.96 3.39 -9.91
N PRO A 92 4.96 3.52 -10.79
CA PRO A 92 5.55 4.82 -11.14
C PRO A 92 4.51 5.79 -11.69
N GLY A 93 4.47 7.00 -11.14
CA GLY A 93 3.51 8.04 -11.51
C GLY A 93 2.27 8.11 -10.60
N ASP A 94 2.01 7.06 -9.82
CA ASP A 94 0.90 7.04 -8.87
C ASP A 94 1.29 7.60 -7.49
N THR A 95 0.24 7.88 -6.72
CA THR A 95 0.32 8.44 -5.36
C THR A 95 -0.24 7.47 -4.34
N CYS A 96 0.36 7.46 -3.16
CA CYS A 96 -0.05 6.72 -1.98
C CYS A 96 -0.15 7.66 -0.76
N TRP A 97 -0.88 7.20 0.26
CA TRP A 97 -1.03 7.89 1.52
C TRP A 97 -0.72 6.95 2.68
N ALA A 98 -0.13 7.50 3.73
CA ALA A 98 0.05 6.86 5.03
C ALA A 98 -0.63 7.72 6.10
N LEU A 99 -1.88 7.39 6.43
CA LEU A 99 -2.66 8.11 7.44
C LEU A 99 -2.24 7.67 8.84
N THR A 100 -1.98 8.63 9.71
CA THR A 100 -1.57 8.40 11.11
C THR A 100 -2.75 8.25 12.06
N THR A 101 -3.93 8.73 11.66
CA THR A 101 -5.15 8.78 12.46
C THR A 101 -6.37 8.42 11.60
N PRO A 102 -7.37 7.71 12.15
CA PRO A 102 -8.62 7.43 11.44
C PRO A 102 -9.60 8.61 11.44
N ARG A 103 -9.31 9.71 12.14
CA ARG A 103 -10.23 10.84 12.36
C ARG A 103 -10.80 11.45 11.08
N HIS A 104 -10.01 11.44 10.00
CA HIS A 104 -10.37 12.05 8.72
C HIS A 104 -10.85 11.02 7.69
N VAL A 105 -11.11 9.78 8.10
CA VAL A 105 -11.68 8.75 7.23
C VAL A 105 -13.19 8.83 7.35
N ASP A 106 -13.86 9.15 6.25
CA ASP A 106 -15.32 9.29 6.19
C ASP A 106 -15.99 7.93 5.97
N SER A 107 -15.43 7.11 5.08
CA SER A 107 -15.99 5.79 4.78
C SER A 107 -14.91 4.81 4.32
N ILE A 108 -15.11 3.52 4.64
CA ILE A 108 -14.35 2.41 4.06
C ILE A 108 -15.35 1.34 3.64
N ILE A 109 -15.41 1.06 2.34
CA ILE A 109 -16.32 0.08 1.75
C ILE A 109 -15.54 -1.03 1.06
N GLN A 110 -16.03 -2.26 1.18
CA GLN A 110 -15.49 -3.37 0.42
C GLN A 110 -16.03 -3.32 -1.01
N SER A 111 -15.14 -3.12 -1.99
CA SER A 111 -15.52 -2.89 -3.39
C SER A 111 -15.25 -4.10 -4.31
N SER A 112 -14.38 -5.02 -3.92
CA SER A 112 -14.01 -6.17 -4.74
C SER A 112 -13.34 -7.30 -3.95
N HIS A 113 -13.14 -8.44 -4.61
CA HIS A 113 -12.30 -9.52 -4.12
C HIS A 113 -11.19 -9.80 -5.13
N TYR A 114 -10.01 -10.12 -4.62
CA TYR A 114 -8.86 -10.50 -5.42
C TYR A 114 -8.29 -11.82 -4.92
N GLU A 115 -7.68 -12.56 -5.81
CA GLU A 115 -6.91 -13.75 -5.50
C GLU A 115 -5.47 -13.53 -5.91
N MET A 116 -4.52 -13.89 -5.05
CA MET A 116 -3.11 -14.04 -5.41
C MET A 116 -2.72 -15.51 -5.34
N VAL A 117 -2.16 -16.02 -6.43
CA VAL A 117 -1.66 -17.41 -6.50
C VAL A 117 -0.17 -17.41 -6.21
N TRP A 118 0.22 -18.21 -5.23
CA TRP A 118 1.61 -18.42 -4.82
C TRP A 118 2.13 -19.76 -5.35
N ASN A 119 3.32 -19.75 -5.94
CA ASN A 119 4.13 -20.92 -6.25
C ASN A 119 5.60 -20.51 -6.25
N LYS A 120 6.23 -20.50 -5.07
CA LYS A 120 7.59 -19.94 -4.80
C LYS A 120 7.74 -18.43 -5.04
N LYS A 121 6.86 -17.84 -5.84
CA LYS A 121 6.63 -16.42 -6.09
C LYS A 121 5.15 -16.20 -6.39
N ILE A 122 4.68 -14.96 -6.43
CA ILE A 122 3.31 -14.68 -6.86
C ILE A 122 3.24 -14.82 -8.38
N THR A 123 2.49 -15.82 -8.86
CA THR A 123 2.38 -16.14 -10.28
C THR A 123 1.23 -15.43 -10.98
N SER A 124 0.17 -15.10 -10.25
CA SER A 124 -0.98 -14.37 -10.79
C SER A 124 -1.74 -13.59 -9.72
N VAL A 125 -2.41 -12.53 -10.17
CA VAL A 125 -3.40 -11.78 -9.38
C VAL A 125 -4.68 -11.70 -10.20
N ASN A 126 -5.78 -12.23 -9.68
CA ASN A 126 -7.05 -12.33 -10.38
C ASN A 126 -8.12 -11.54 -9.62
N LYS A 127 -8.93 -10.75 -10.32
CA LYS A 127 -10.15 -10.18 -9.73
C LYS A 127 -11.23 -11.26 -9.71
N LEU A 128 -11.79 -11.53 -8.54
CA LEU A 128 -12.91 -12.46 -8.39
C LEU A 128 -14.22 -11.70 -8.65
N VAL A 129 -14.98 -12.18 -9.63
CA VAL A 129 -16.34 -11.72 -9.91
C VAL A 129 -17.31 -12.82 -9.50
N ALA A 130 -18.41 -12.45 -8.84
CA ALA A 130 -19.48 -13.41 -8.62
C ALA A 130 -20.05 -13.81 -9.98
N SER A 131 -20.14 -15.10 -10.26
CA SER A 131 -20.90 -15.61 -11.39
C SER A 131 -22.37 -15.23 -11.17
N ALA A 132 -22.98 -14.60 -12.18
CA ALA A 132 -24.41 -14.34 -12.21
C ALA A 132 -25.21 -15.64 -12.41
#